data_AF-A0A2D7D5W6-F1
#
_entry.id   AF-A0A2D7D5W6-F1
#
_cell.length_a   1.000
_cell.length_b   1.000
_cell.length_c   1.000
_cell.angle_alpha   90.00
_cell.angle_beta   90.00
_cell.angle_gamma   90.00
#
_symmetry.space_group_name_H-M   'P 1'
#
loop_
_entity.id
_entity.type
_entity.pdbx_description
1 polymer ?
#
loop_
_entity_poly.entity_id
_entity_poly.type
_entity_poly.pdbx_seq_one_letter_code
_entity_poly.pdbx_strand_id
1 'polypeptide(L)' 'MSPTPTISIIVPVYNGERFISDCLQSLFNQTHTPHEIIIVDDGSTDATPPPPPPPPPPPPPPP' A
#
# COMPACT_ATOMS: atom_id res chain seq x y z
N MET A 1 31.43 11.81 9.42
CA MET A 1 30.07 11.22 9.41
C MET A 1 29.92 10.48 8.10
N SER A 2 29.66 9.18 8.12
CA SER A 2 29.31 8.45 6.89
C SER A 2 27.90 8.86 6.45
N PRO A 3 27.63 8.97 5.14
CA PRO A 3 26.28 9.28 4.67
C PRO A 3 25.31 8.19 5.16
N THR A 4 24.14 8.61 5.63
CA THR A 4 23.05 7.69 5.93
C THR A 4 22.59 7.01 4.64
N PRO A 5 22.47 5.67 4.63
CA PRO A 5 22.10 4.97 3.42
C PRO A 5 20.64 5.27 3.04
N THR A 6 20.40 5.45 1.75
CA THR A 6 19.05 5.44 1.19
C THR A 6 18.55 3.99 1.15
N ILE A 7 17.35 3.75 1.68
CA ILE A 7 16.75 2.40 1.76
C ILE A 7 15.44 2.39 0.96
N SER A 8 15.34 1.47 0.00
CA SER A 8 14.10 1.12 -0.69
C SER A 8 13.58 -0.21 -0.13
N ILE A 9 12.30 -0.29 0.17
CA ILE A 9 11.67 -1.50 0.73
C ILE A 9 10.68 -2.05 -0.30
N ILE A 10 10.81 -3.34 -0.61
CA ILE A 10 9.90 -4.06 -1.51
C ILE A 10 9.10 -5.05 -0.67
N VAL A 11 7.78 -4.99 -0.75
CA VAL A 11 6.83 -5.84 0.00
C VAL A 11 6.02 -6.66 -1.00
N PRO A 12 6.47 -7.87 -1.36
CA PRO A 12 5.63 -8.80 -2.12
C PRO A 12 4.51 -9.31 -1.20
N VAL A 13 3.29 -9.34 -1.71
CA VAL A 13 2.11 -9.77 -0.95
C VAL A 13 1.16 -10.58 -1.84
N TYR A 14 0.60 -11.65 -1.29
CA TYR A 14 -0.49 -12.42 -1.87
C TYR A 14 -1.43 -12.83 -0.74
N ASN A 15 -2.71 -12.44 -0.84
CA ASN A 15 -3.74 -12.65 0.17
C ASN A 15 -3.29 -12.29 1.60
N GLY A 16 -2.74 -11.09 1.74
CA GLY A 16 -2.19 -10.53 2.97
C GLY A 16 -3.10 -9.56 3.71
N GLU A 17 -4.42 -9.54 3.46
CA GLU A 17 -5.37 -8.56 4.02
C GLU A 17 -5.24 -8.39 5.55
N ARG A 18 -4.91 -9.49 6.23
CA ARG A 18 -4.80 -9.57 7.70
C ARG A 18 -3.54 -8.92 8.26
N PHE A 19 -2.50 -8.74 7.45
CA PHE A 19 -1.16 -8.38 7.91
C PHE A 19 -0.60 -7.13 7.23
N ILE A 20 -1.08 -6.81 6.02
CA ILE A 20 -0.50 -5.74 5.23
C ILE A 20 -0.61 -4.37 5.93
N SER A 21 -1.70 -4.11 6.65
CA SER A 21 -1.87 -2.89 7.44
C SER A 21 -0.81 -2.75 8.54
N ASP A 22 -0.64 -3.79 9.36
CA ASP A 22 0.32 -3.78 10.48
C ASP A 22 1.77 -3.72 9.97
N CYS A 23 2.05 -4.41 8.86
CA CYS A 23 3.34 -4.35 8.18
C CYS A 23 3.67 -2.92 7.76
N LEU A 24 2.75 -2.25 7.04
CA LEU A 24 2.95 -0.88 6.58
C LEU A 24 3.07 0.09 7.76
N GLN A 25 2.27 -0.06 8.81
CA GLN A 25 2.38 0.75 10.01
C GLN A 25 3.75 0.60 10.68
N SER A 26 4.30 -0.62 10.73
CA SER A 26 5.65 -0.87 11.24
C SER A 26 6.74 -0.19 10.38
N LEU A 27 6.59 -0.22 9.05
CA LEU A 27 7.51 0.43 8.11
C LEU A 27 7.46 1.97 8.23
N PHE A 28 6.27 2.54 8.41
CA PHE A 28 6.11 3.99 8.61
C PHE A 28 6.67 4.48 9.96
N ASN A 29 6.76 3.60 10.96
CA ASN A 29 7.26 3.91 12.30
C ASN A 29 8.77 3.66 12.48
N GLN A 30 9.52 3.36 11.41
CA GLN A 30 10.97 3.16 11.50
C GLN A 30 11.68 4.47 11.87
N THR A 31 12.72 4.37 12.70
CA THR A 31 13.58 5.51 13.07
C THR A 31 14.43 6.00 11.90
N HIS A 32 14.69 5.13 10.92
CA HIS A 32 15.30 5.48 9.65
C HIS A 32 14.26 5.36 8.54
N THR A 33 13.70 6.50 8.12
CA THR A 33 12.60 6.52 7.14
C THR A 33 13.07 5.97 5.80
N PRO A 34 12.37 4.96 5.23
CA PRO A 34 12.66 4.48 3.89
C PRO A 34 12.41 5.58 2.86
N HIS A 35 13.18 5.56 1.78
CA HIS A 35 12.99 6.47 0.65
C HIS A 35 11.70 6.15 -0.10
N GLU A 36 11.45 4.87 -0.31
CA GLU A 36 10.28 4.35 -0.99
C GLU A 36 9.88 3.00 -0.39
N ILE A 37 8.58 2.71 -0.46
CA ILE A 37 7.99 1.43 -0.13
C ILE A 37 7.19 1.00 -1.36
N ILE A 38 7.60 -0.10 -1.98
CA ILE A 38 6.98 -0.65 -3.20
C ILE A 38 6.24 -1.92 -2.81
N ILE A 39 4.91 -1.89 -2.87
CA ILE A 39 4.07 -3.06 -2.64
C ILE A 39 3.86 -3.77 -3.98
N VAL A 40 4.15 -5.07 -4.03
CA VAL A 40 3.94 -5.90 -5.21
C VAL A 40 2.86 -6.92 -4.87
N ASP A 41 1.64 -6.65 -5.32
CA ASP A 41 0.53 -7.59 -5.19
C ASP A 41 0.60 -8.66 -6.29
N ASP A 42 0.78 -9.92 -5.90
CA ASP A 42 0.91 -11.07 -6.81
C ASP A 42 -0.46 -11.69 -7.15
N GLY A 43 -1.43 -10.82 -7.46
CA GLY A 43 -2.78 -11.22 -7.85
C GLY A 43 -3.66 -11.70 -6.68
N SER A 44 -3.64 -10.98 -5.55
CA SER A 44 -4.52 -11.28 -4.43
C SER A 44 -6.00 -11.27 -4.84
N THR A 45 -6.76 -12.16 -4.22
CA THR A 45 -8.22 -12.30 -4.40
C THR A 45 -9.02 -11.84 -3.18
N ASP A 46 -8.33 -11.38 -2.14
CA ASP A 46 -8.89 -10.86 -0.90
C ASP A 46 -8.83 -9.32 -0.87
N ALA A 47 -9.02 -8.71 0.31
CA ALA A 47 -8.95 -7.25 0.46
C ALA A 47 -7.52 -6.70 0.61
N THR A 48 -6.48 -7.41 0.13
CA THR A 48 -5.08 -6.91 0.14
C THR A 48 -4.93 -5.63 -0.67
N PRO A 49 -5.30 -5.58 -1.97
CA PRO A 49 -5.51 -4.31 -2.63
C PRO A 49 -6.84 -3.70 -2.15
N PRO A 50 -6.94 -2.36 -2.09
CA PRO A 50 -8.22 -1.72 -1.84
C PRO A 50 -9.22 -2.13 -2.93
N PRO A 51 -10.51 -2.30 -2.60
CA PRO A 51 -11.53 -2.56 -3.60
C PRO A 51 -11.56 -1.43 -4.63
N PRO A 52 -12.00 -1.71 -5.87
CA PRO A 52 -12.15 -0.68 -6.88
C PRO A 52 -13.05 0.45 -6.34
N PRO A 53 -12.79 1.71 -6.72
CA PRO A 53 -13.63 2.81 -6.30
C PRO A 53 -15.08 2.55 -6.72
N PRO A 54 -16.06 3.02 -5.93
CA PRO A 54 -17.46 2.88 -6.31
C PRO A 54 -17.69 3.52 -7.68
N PRO A 55 -18.65 3.00 -8.48
CA PRO A 55 -19.00 3.63 -9.74
C PRO A 55 -19.37 5.11 -9.50
N PRO A 56 -19.08 6.00 -10.46
CA PRO A 56 -19.45 7.40 -10.33
C PRO A 56 -20.96 7.52 -10.09
N PRO A 57 -21.41 8.52 -9.32
CA PRO A 57 -22.84 8.74 -9.13
C PRO A 57 -23.52 8.90 -10.49
N PRO A 58 -24.79 8.45 -10.63
CA PRO A 58 -25.52 8.65 -11.87
C PRO A 58 -25.55 10.15 -12.22
N PRO A 59 -25.54 10.50 -13.51
CA PRO A 59 -25.65 11.89 -13.91
C PRO A 59 -26.93 12.50 -13.30
N PRO A 60 -26.92 13.79 -12.95
CA PRO A 60 -28.13 14.45 -12.47
C PRO A 60 -29.25 14.29 -13.51
N PRO A 61 -30.52 14.20 -13.08
CA PRO A 61 -31.64 14.16 -14.01
C PRO A 61 -31.61 15.39 -14.92
N PRO A 62 -32.06 15.25 -16.20
CA PRO A 62 -32.16 16.39 -17.11
C PRO A 62 -33.10 17.47 -16.54
N PRO A 63 -32.90 18.75 -16.91
CA PRO A 63 -33.72 19.87 -16.44
C PRO A 63 -35.20 19.76 -16.86
#